data_AF-A0AAU8ZNR9-F1
#
_entry.id   AF-A0AAU8ZNR9-F1
#
_cell.length_a   1.000
_cell.length_b   1.000
_cell.length_c   1.000
_cell.angle_alpha   90.00
_cell.angle_beta   90.00
_cell.angle_gamma   90.00
#
_symmetry.space_group_name_H-M   'P 1'
#
loop_
_entity.id
_entity.type
_entity.pdbx_description
1 polymer ?
#
loop_
_entity_poly.entity_id
_entity_poly.type
_entity_poly.pdbx_seq_one_letter_code
_entity_poly.pdbx_strand_id
1 'polypeptide(L)'
;MNTNMVRLRKDTAPGRPEFAADCRTRHRQKEMKMEWIKCSEKMPEDRSGVLLWDADIEEVISGHYSHKTQLFYHHGHLIENEITHWCMPPQPPDGG
;
A
#
# COMPACT_ATOMS: atom_id res chain seq x y z
N MET A 1 -53.53 -32.66 -3.93
CA MET A 1 -52.11 -32.88 -3.61
C MET A 1 -51.31 -32.38 -4.80
N ASN A 2 -50.82 -31.14 -4.76
CA ASN A 2 -50.11 -30.53 -5.88
C ASN A 2 -48.61 -30.68 -5.67
N THR A 3 -47.97 -31.54 -6.46
CA THR A 3 -46.51 -31.65 -6.53
C THR A 3 -45.97 -30.50 -7.38
N ASN A 4 -45.52 -29.43 -6.74
CA ASN A 4 -44.70 -28.41 -7.37
C ASN A 4 -43.27 -28.96 -7.55
N MET A 5 -42.95 -29.47 -8.74
CA MET A 5 -41.56 -29.74 -9.13
C MET A 5 -40.88 -28.41 -9.46
N VAL A 6 -39.98 -27.98 -8.57
CA VAL A 6 -39.08 -26.84 -8.82
C VAL A 6 -38.03 -27.27 -9.84
N ARG A 7 -38.09 -26.72 -11.06
CA ARG A 7 -37.03 -26.84 -12.06
C ARG A 7 -35.86 -25.95 -11.63
N LEU A 8 -34.77 -26.55 -11.14
CA LEU A 8 -33.50 -25.85 -10.99
C LEU A 8 -33.00 -25.43 -12.37
N ARG A 9 -32.95 -24.12 -12.62
CA ARG A 9 -32.16 -23.58 -13.73
C ARG A 9 -30.69 -23.74 -13.35
N LYS A 10 -29.88 -24.30 -14.25
CA LYS A 10 -28.42 -24.17 -14.14
C LYS A 10 -28.11 -22.71 -14.43
N ASP A 11 -27.99 -21.91 -13.37
CA ASP A 11 -27.28 -20.64 -13.45
C ASP A 11 -25.81 -20.99 -13.70
N THR A 12 -25.43 -21.03 -14.98
CA THR A 12 -24.03 -21.00 -15.36
C THR A 12 -23.52 -19.63 -14.95
N ALA A 13 -22.97 -19.53 -13.74
CA ALA A 13 -22.22 -18.38 -13.31
C ALA A 13 -21.18 -18.07 -14.41
N PRO A 14 -21.13 -16.84 -14.95
CA PRO A 14 -20.08 -16.49 -15.90
C PRO A 14 -18.75 -16.70 -15.19
N GLY A 15 -17.96 -17.66 -15.69
CA GLY A 15 -16.64 -17.98 -15.16
C GLY A 15 -15.77 -16.74 -15.23
N ARG A 16 -15.63 -16.03 -14.12
CA ARG A 16 -14.90 -14.77 -14.07
C ARG A 16 -13.83 -14.84 -12.98
N PRO A 17 -12.65 -15.43 -13.26
CA PRO A 17 -11.50 -15.30 -12.37
C PRO A 17 -11.09 -13.84 -12.14
N GLU A 18 -11.44 -12.92 -13.06
CA GLU A 18 -11.14 -11.48 -12.93
C GLU A 18 -11.87 -10.76 -11.79
N PHE A 19 -13.08 -11.18 -11.40
CA PHE A 19 -13.86 -10.43 -10.40
C PHE A 19 -13.43 -10.75 -8.96
N ALA A 20 -12.93 -11.97 -8.73
CA ALA A 20 -12.37 -12.37 -7.43
C ALA A 20 -11.01 -11.71 -7.14
N ALA A 21 -10.27 -11.31 -8.17
CA ALA A 21 -9.01 -10.58 -8.02
C ALA A 21 -9.22 -9.11 -7.61
N ASP A 22 -10.26 -8.45 -8.14
CA ASP A 22 -10.56 -7.04 -7.85
C ASP A 22 -11.05 -6.85 -6.40
N CYS A 23 -11.87 -7.78 -5.88
CA CYS A 23 -12.32 -7.71 -4.48
C CYS A 23 -11.18 -7.91 -3.45
N ARG A 24 -10.21 -8.81 -3.70
CA ARG A 24 -9.09 -9.04 -2.76
C ARG A 24 -8.10 -7.89 -2.75
N THR A 25 -7.84 -7.28 -3.90
CA THR A 25 -6.93 -6.14 -4.02
C THR A 25 -7.51 -4.90 -3.34
N ARG A 26 -8.81 -4.63 -3.53
CA ARG A 26 -9.50 -3.53 -2.86
C ARG A 26 -9.65 -3.72 -1.36
N HIS A 27 -9.91 -4.94 -0.88
CA HIS A 27 -10.00 -5.20 0.57
C HIS A 27 -8.63 -5.05 1.25
N ARG A 28 -7.55 -5.52 0.60
CA ARG A 28 -6.18 -5.38 1.10
C ARG A 28 -5.70 -3.94 1.18
N GLN A 29 -6.04 -3.10 0.19
CA GLN A 29 -5.78 -1.65 0.27
C GLN A 29 -6.61 -0.96 1.35
N LYS A 30 -7.84 -1.45 1.62
CA LYS A 30 -8.72 -0.87 2.65
C LYS A 30 -8.23 -1.12 4.07
N GLU A 31 -7.47 -2.20 4.30
CA GLU A 31 -6.86 -2.52 5.60
C GLU A 31 -5.46 -1.93 5.77
N MET A 32 -4.76 -1.61 4.68
CA MET A 32 -3.52 -0.81 4.69
C MET A 32 -3.85 0.67 4.63
N LYS A 33 -4.39 1.22 5.71
CA LYS A 33 -4.44 2.68 5.88
C LYS A 33 -2.99 3.16 6.00
N MET A 34 -2.36 3.48 4.86
CA MET A 34 -1.04 4.10 4.82
C MET A 34 -1.16 5.46 5.49
N GLU A 35 -0.84 5.50 6.77
CA GLU A 35 -0.85 6.71 7.57
C GLU A 35 0.42 7.48 7.25
N TRP A 36 0.23 8.64 6.63
CA TRP A 36 1.30 9.61 6.43
C TRP A 36 1.56 10.34 7.75
N ILE A 37 2.79 10.24 8.23
CA ILE A 37 3.26 10.82 9.48
C ILE A 37 4.13 12.03 9.14
N LYS A 38 3.91 13.17 9.80
CA LYS A 38 4.77 14.34 9.62
C LYS A 38 6.15 14.09 10.23
N CYS A 39 7.20 14.51 9.54
CA CYS A 39 8.56 14.45 10.07
C CYS A 39 8.71 15.23 11.40
N SER A 40 7.92 16.29 11.59
CA SER A 40 7.89 17.07 12.83
C SER A 40 7.20 16.35 14.00
N GLU A 41 6.35 15.36 13.74
CA GLU A 41 5.65 14.59 14.78
C GLU A 41 6.48 13.39 15.20
N LYS A 42 7.03 12.65 14.23
CA LYS A 42 7.82 11.46 14.46
C LYS A 42 8.69 11.16 13.25
N MET A 43 9.94 10.77 13.50
CA MET A 43 10.85 10.31 12.46
C MET A 43 10.77 8.78 12.27
N PRO A 44 11.09 8.26 11.07
CA PRO A 44 11.19 6.82 10.84
C PRO A 44 12.25 6.14 11.72
N GLU A 45 12.17 4.82 11.82
CA GLU A 45 13.26 4.00 12.39
C GLU A 45 14.55 4.08 11.55
N ASP A 46 15.72 3.91 12.18
CA ASP A 46 17.02 4.01 11.50
C ASP A 46 17.13 2.97 10.37
N ARG A 47 17.38 3.46 9.16
CA ARG A 47 17.58 2.67 7.93
C ARG A 47 16.41 1.76 7.55
N SER A 48 15.22 2.00 8.10
CA SER A 48 14.00 1.35 7.65
C SER A 48 13.54 1.95 6.33
N GLY A 49 13.15 1.07 5.38
CA GLY A 49 12.61 1.48 4.10
C GLY A 49 11.25 2.13 4.27
N VAL A 50 11.11 3.38 3.80
CA VAL A 50 9.90 4.20 3.90
C VAL A 50 9.56 4.83 2.55
N LEU A 51 8.30 5.23 2.41
CA LEU A 51 7.86 6.14 1.35
C LEU A 51 7.90 7.57 1.90
N LEU A 52 8.43 8.50 1.12
CA LEU A 52 8.63 9.91 1.47
C LEU A 52 7.78 10.76 0.53
N TRP A 53 7.10 11.77 1.08
CA TRP A 53 6.47 12.82 0.29
C TRP A 53 7.46 13.96 0.12
N ASP A 54 7.88 14.17 -1.11
CA ASP A 54 8.76 15.26 -1.50
C ASP A 54 7.92 16.46 -1.91
N ALA A 55 7.99 17.55 -1.13
CA ALA A 55 7.18 18.73 -1.37
C ALA A 55 7.71 19.58 -2.54
N ASP A 56 8.98 19.45 -2.92
CA ASP A 56 9.59 20.26 -3.96
C ASP A 56 9.23 19.77 -5.36
N ILE A 57 9.14 18.44 -5.53
CA ILE A 57 8.76 17.80 -6.80
C ILE A 57 7.31 17.29 -6.83
N GLU A 58 6.59 17.40 -5.71
CA GLU A 58 5.20 16.91 -5.54
C GLU A 58 5.03 15.40 -5.83
N GLU A 59 6.05 14.59 -5.54
CA GLU A 59 6.05 13.14 -5.80
C GLU A 59 6.32 12.29 -4.55
N VAL A 60 5.91 11.01 -4.61
CA VAL A 60 6.26 10.00 -3.62
C VAL A 60 7.50 9.25 -4.06
N ILE A 61 8.56 9.30 -3.25
CA ILE A 61 9.80 8.58 -3.48
C ILE A 61 10.02 7.53 -2.40
N SER A 62 10.70 6.43 -2.73
CA SER A 62 11.13 5.44 -1.73
C SER A 62 12.46 5.87 -1.12
N GLY A 63 12.71 5.59 0.15
CA GLY A 63 13.97 5.97 0.77
C GLY A 63 14.16 5.39 2.15
N HIS A 64 15.14 5.90 2.87
CA HIS A 64 15.33 5.60 4.29
C HIS A 64 15.87 6.83 5.02
N TYR A 65 15.59 6.89 6.32
CA TYR A 65 16.15 7.89 7.20
C TYR A 65 17.35 7.32 7.95
N SER A 66 18.43 8.09 8.08
CA SER A 66 19.56 7.70 8.93
C SER A 66 19.61 8.56 10.18
N HIS A 67 19.52 7.94 11.36
CA HIS A 67 19.65 8.61 12.66
C HIS A 67 21.09 9.10 12.90
N LYS A 68 22.07 8.46 12.26
CA LYS A 68 23.48 8.87 12.37
C LYS A 68 23.75 10.23 11.73
N THR A 69 23.25 10.44 10.52
CA THR A 69 23.44 11.69 9.78
C THR A 69 22.27 12.65 9.93
N GLN A 70 21.14 12.18 10.46
CA GLN A 70 19.86 12.90 10.56
C GLN A 70 19.31 13.33 9.19
N LEU A 71 19.57 12.53 8.15
CA LEU A 71 19.23 12.83 6.75
C LEU A 71 18.49 11.68 6.07
N PHE A 72 17.74 12.00 5.00
CA PHE A 72 17.07 11.05 4.13
C PHE A 72 17.93 10.67 2.93
N TYR A 73 17.85 9.41 2.52
CA TYR A 73 18.58 8.90 1.35
C TYR A 73 17.68 8.09 0.41
N HIS A 74 17.86 8.29 -0.88
CA HIS A 74 17.26 7.52 -1.97
C HIS A 74 18.38 6.88 -2.81
N HIS A 75 18.39 5.55 -2.94
CA HIS A 75 19.42 4.81 -3.67
C HIS A 75 20.88 5.16 -3.31
N GLY A 76 21.14 5.53 -2.04
CA GLY A 76 22.48 5.91 -1.57
C GLY A 76 22.86 7.38 -1.81
N HIS A 77 21.98 8.15 -2.45
CA HIS A 77 22.11 9.60 -2.62
C HIS A 77 21.34 10.33 -1.53
N LEU A 78 21.94 11.41 -1.01
CA LEU A 78 21.27 12.30 -0.09
C LEU A 78 20.07 12.95 -0.79
N ILE A 79 18.92 12.98 -0.11
CA ILE A 79 17.78 13.78 -0.54
C ILE A 79 17.95 15.17 0.07
N GLU A 80 18.18 16.17 -0.77
CA GLU A 80 18.35 17.58 -0.35
C GLU A 80 17.01 18.34 -0.29
N ASN A 81 15.94 17.74 -0.82
CA ASN A 81 14.60 18.32 -0.90
C ASN A 81 13.87 18.35 0.45
N GLU A 82 12.82 19.18 0.53
CA GLU A 82 11.98 19.27 1.72
C GLU A 82 11.05 18.05 1.86
N ILE A 83 11.48 17.09 2.68
CA ILE A 83 10.67 15.93 3.06
C ILE A 83 9.76 16.27 4.24
N THR A 84 8.46 16.36 3.98
CA THR A 84 7.47 16.80 4.98
C THR A 84 6.76 15.63 5.68
N HIS A 85 6.54 14.53 4.96
CA HIS A 85 5.81 13.37 5.45
C HIS A 85 6.46 12.07 5.01
N TRP A 86 6.22 11.00 5.78
CA TRP A 86 6.63 9.65 5.44
C TRP A 86 5.55 8.63 5.80
N CYS A 87 5.59 7.46 5.17
CA CYS A 87 4.78 6.32 5.58
C CYS A 87 5.52 4.99 5.37
N MET A 88 5.07 3.94 6.06
CA MET A 88 5.59 2.59 5.84
C MET A 88 5.10 2.04 4.50
N PRO A 89 5.98 1.37 3.71
CA PRO A 89 5.55 0.72 2.49
C PRO A 89 4.55 -0.40 2.81
N PRO A 90 3.71 -0.79 1.83
CA PRO A 90 2.81 -1.92 2.02
C PRO A 90 3.62 -3.18 2.25
N GLN A 91 3.14 -4.08 3.12
CA GLN A 91 3.74 -5.41 3.22
C GLN A 91 3.71 -6.08 1.85
N PRO A 92 4.82 -6.73 1.43
CA PRO A 92 4.84 -7.45 0.17
C PRO A 92 3.73 -8.50 0.14
N PRO A 93 3.24 -8.91 -1.05
CA PRO A 93 2.40 -10.11 -1.16
C PRO A 93 3.14 -11.31 -0.58
N ASP A 94 2.43 -12.11 0.22
CA ASP A 94 2.93 -13.42 0.64
C ASP A 94 3.19 -14.25 -0.62
N GLY A 95 4.46 -14.58 -0.86
CA GLY A 95 4.87 -15.41 -2.00
C GLY A 95 4.36 -16.83 -1.80
N GLY A 96 3.43 -17.25 -2.65
CA GLY A 96 2.98 -18.64 -2.79
C GLY A 96 3.64 -19.35 -3.95
#